data_AF-A0A553GMU9-F1
#
_entry.id   AF-A0A553GMU9-F1
#
_cell.length_a   1.000
_cell.length_b   1.000
_cell.length_c   1.000
_cell.angle_alpha   90.00
_cell.angle_beta   90.00
_cell.angle_gamma   90.00
#
_symmetry.space_group_name_H-M   'P 1'
#
loop_
_entity.id
_entity.type
_entity.pdbx_description
1 polymer ?
#
loop_
_entity_poly.entity_id
_entity_poly.type
_entity_poly.pdbx_seq_one_letter_code
_entity_poly.pdbx_strand_id
1 'polypeptide(L)'
;MKKLLFILSLALLTNLTVKSQATTQEIGLIGSILKSEVKVFFAQNMDLATNEAETFWEIYEAYEAELKPMSQQRIKFLQSIAENEGKMTEEELDKTIQQGIKITKKRTSLRAKYYKQMKKKLGIKVASQFYQIDGYINAHISASLHEGLPLIIPTED
;
A
#
# COMPACT_ATOMS: atom_id res chain seq x y z
N MET A 1 -27.29 5.54 2.12
CA MET A 1 -26.07 5.90 2.87
C MET A 1 -24.86 6.08 1.94
N LYS A 2 -25.03 6.86 0.86
CA LYS A 2 -23.99 7.14 -0.16
C LYS A 2 -23.31 8.50 0.06
N LYS A 3 -23.45 9.09 1.25
CA LYS A 3 -23.04 10.47 1.55
C LYS A 3 -21.89 10.61 2.54
N LEU A 4 -21.30 9.50 3.03
CA LEU A 4 -20.09 9.55 3.87
C LEU A 4 -18.77 9.32 3.08
N LEU A 5 -18.85 8.97 1.80
CA LEU A 5 -17.67 8.72 0.94
C LEU A 5 -16.97 10.00 0.45
N PHE A 6 -17.34 11.18 0.95
CA PHE A 6 -16.78 12.47 0.50
C PHE A 6 -15.99 13.22 1.59
N ILE A 7 -15.91 12.71 2.82
CA ILE A 7 -15.29 13.44 3.94
C ILE A 7 -13.80 13.10 4.12
N LEU A 8 -13.29 12.02 3.51
CA LEU A 8 -11.87 11.67 3.64
C LEU A 8 -10.98 12.13 2.47
N SER A 9 -11.55 12.68 1.40
CA SER A 9 -10.82 13.06 0.18
C SER A 9 -10.71 14.56 -0.10
N LEU A 10 -11.13 15.45 0.82
CA LEU A 10 -11.08 16.91 0.55
C LEU A 10 -10.50 17.79 1.68
N ALA A 11 -10.10 17.24 2.83
CA ALA A 11 -9.57 18.06 3.93
C ALA A 11 -8.04 18.25 3.94
N LEU A 12 -7.29 17.63 3.01
CA LEU A 12 -5.81 17.71 3.00
C LEU A 12 -5.18 18.33 1.74
N LEU A 13 -5.98 18.95 0.85
CA LEU A 13 -5.47 19.44 -0.45
C LEU A 13 -5.42 20.95 -0.64
N THR A 14 -5.70 21.79 0.36
CA THR A 14 -5.76 23.25 0.13
C THR A 14 -4.79 24.11 0.94
N ASN A 15 -3.86 23.56 1.70
CA ASN A 15 -2.79 24.36 2.27
C ASN A 15 -1.50 23.55 2.37
N LEU A 16 -0.62 23.76 1.39
CA LEU A 16 0.83 23.95 1.54
C LEU A 16 1.43 23.84 0.14
N THR A 17 1.94 24.94 -0.40
CA THR A 17 3.07 24.90 -1.32
C THR A 17 4.23 24.24 -0.56
N VAL A 18 4.29 22.90 -0.59
CA VAL A 18 5.35 22.11 0.03
C VAL A 18 6.57 22.21 -0.86
N LYS A 19 7.54 23.04 -0.46
CA LYS A 19 8.93 22.73 -0.78
C LYS A 19 9.22 21.35 -0.19
N SER A 20 9.55 20.41 -1.06
CA SER A 20 9.84 19.00 -0.78
C SER A 20 11.01 18.82 0.20
N GLN A 21 10.75 19.01 1.50
CA GLN A 21 11.66 18.57 2.54
C GLN A 21 10.87 18.24 3.81
N ALA A 22 10.04 17.19 3.73
CA ALA A 22 9.55 16.53 4.93
C ALA A 22 10.74 15.89 5.67
N THR A 23 10.91 16.20 6.95
CA THR A 23 11.95 15.59 7.78
C THR A 23 11.66 14.10 7.98
N THR A 24 12.68 13.28 8.26
CA THR A 24 12.52 11.83 8.55
C THR A 24 11.50 11.59 9.68
N GLN A 25 11.40 12.52 10.64
CA GLN A 25 10.45 12.47 11.73
C GLN A 25 9.01 12.69 11.27
N GLU A 26 8.77 13.65 10.36
CA GLU A 26 7.44 13.90 9.76
C GLU A 26 6.99 12.73 8.88
N ILE A 27 7.89 12.13 8.09
CA ILE A 27 7.59 10.94 7.28
C ILE A 27 7.21 9.75 8.18
N GLY A 28 7.90 9.58 9.31
CA GLY A 28 7.57 8.57 10.31
C GLY A 28 6.18 8.77 10.91
N LEU A 29 5.81 10.02 11.22
CA LEU A 29 4.50 10.37 11.75
C LEU A 29 3.39 10.08 10.73
N ILE A 30 3.55 10.50 9.48
CA ILE A 30 2.60 10.24 8.38
C ILE A 30 2.39 8.73 8.21
N GLY A 31 3.48 7.95 8.21
CA GLY A 31 3.39 6.50 8.12
C GLY A 31 2.62 5.86 9.28
N SER A 32 2.77 6.39 10.50
CA SER A 32 2.02 5.94 11.67
C SER A 32 0.54 6.27 11.59
N ILE A 33 0.21 7.49 11.14
CA ILE A 33 -1.18 7.94 10.95
C ILE A 33 -1.88 7.05 9.93
N LEU A 34 -1.26 6.84 8.76
CA LEU A 34 -1.82 5.98 7.71
C LEU A 34 -2.07 4.55 8.22
N LYS A 35 -1.12 3.99 8.98
CA LYS A 35 -1.29 2.67 9.60
C LYS A 35 -2.50 2.64 10.54
N SER A 36 -2.66 3.67 11.36
CA SER A 36 -3.80 3.78 12.29
C SER A 36 -5.13 3.86 11.53
N GLU A 37 -5.22 4.69 10.49
CA GLU A 37 -6.40 4.84 9.65
C GLU A 37 -6.78 3.53 8.95
N VAL A 38 -5.79 2.81 8.43
CA VAL A 38 -6.00 1.48 7.83
C VAL A 38 -6.60 0.51 8.85
N LYS A 39 -6.06 0.45 10.07
CA LYS A 39 -6.61 -0.42 11.14
C LYS A 39 -8.05 -0.02 11.50
N VAL A 40 -8.34 1.27 11.61
CA VAL A 40 -9.70 1.77 11.86
C VAL A 40 -10.65 1.34 10.73
N PHE A 41 -10.21 1.44 9.47
CA PHE A 41 -11.01 1.05 8.33
C PHE A 41 -11.34 -0.46 8.34
N PHE A 42 -10.39 -1.33 8.68
CA PHE A 42 -10.68 -2.75 8.89
C PHE A 42 -11.69 -2.95 10.03
N ALA A 43 -11.46 -2.35 11.19
CA ALA A 43 -12.34 -2.50 12.36
C ALA A 43 -13.79 -2.10 12.06
N GLN A 44 -13.99 -1.00 11.34
CA GLN A 44 -15.31 -0.47 10.99
C GLN A 44 -16.08 -1.32 9.96
N ASN A 45 -15.37 -2.08 9.11
CA ASN A 45 -15.99 -2.76 7.96
C ASN A 45 -16.04 -4.29 8.10
N MET A 46 -15.41 -4.88 9.11
CA MET A 46 -15.37 -6.33 9.27
C MET A 46 -16.44 -6.89 10.21
N ASP A 47 -16.95 -6.11 11.16
CA ASP A 47 -17.97 -6.54 12.13
C ASP A 47 -17.60 -7.89 12.80
N LEU A 48 -16.40 -7.92 13.39
CA LEU A 48 -15.83 -9.13 14.00
C LEU A 48 -16.44 -9.34 15.39
N ALA A 49 -16.81 -10.59 15.69
CA ALA A 49 -17.13 -10.97 17.06
C ALA A 49 -15.89 -10.85 17.96
N THR A 50 -16.07 -10.69 19.28
CA THR A 50 -14.97 -10.48 20.23
C THR A 50 -13.90 -11.57 20.14
N ASN A 51 -14.31 -12.83 19.96
CA ASN A 51 -13.40 -13.97 19.82
C ASN A 51 -12.69 -14.04 18.45
N GLU A 52 -13.27 -13.47 17.39
CA GLU A 52 -12.66 -13.40 16.06
C GLU A 52 -11.65 -12.24 15.97
N ALA A 53 -11.93 -11.13 16.66
CA ALA A 53 -11.12 -9.92 16.61
C ALA A 53 -9.68 -10.16 17.09
N GLU A 54 -9.48 -10.85 18.21
CA GLU A 54 -8.15 -11.15 18.76
C GLU A 54 -7.31 -11.94 17.76
N THR A 55 -7.86 -13.06 17.24
CA THR A 55 -7.17 -13.90 16.25
C THR A 55 -6.96 -13.16 14.93
N PHE A 56 -7.90 -12.31 14.52
CA PHE A 56 -7.73 -11.50 13.31
C PHE A 56 -6.55 -10.54 13.43
N TRP A 57 -6.48 -9.77 14.52
CA TRP A 57 -5.43 -8.78 14.72
C TRP A 57 -4.05 -9.42 14.85
N GLU A 58 -3.94 -10.58 15.52
CA GLU A 58 -2.69 -11.35 15.57
C GLU A 58 -2.19 -11.69 14.15
N ILE A 59 -3.08 -12.24 13.31
CA ILE A 59 -2.73 -12.61 11.93
C ILE A 59 -2.42 -11.36 11.09
N TYR A 60 -3.19 -10.29 11.27
CA TYR A 60 -3.02 -9.03 10.53
C TYR A 60 -1.70 -8.33 10.89
N GLU A 61 -1.30 -8.31 12.15
CA GLU A 61 -0.04 -7.69 12.56
C GLU A 61 1.18 -8.44 12.01
N ALA A 62 1.12 -9.76 11.96
CA ALA A 62 2.11 -10.56 11.26
C ALA A 62 2.15 -10.24 9.76
N TYR A 63 0.99 -10.05 9.11
CA TYR A 63 0.90 -9.62 7.72
C TYR A 63 1.57 -8.26 7.50
N GLU A 64 1.25 -7.25 8.32
CA GLU A 64 1.84 -5.92 8.21
C GLU A 64 3.36 -5.93 8.41
N ALA A 65 3.86 -6.74 9.35
CA ALA A 65 5.30 -6.89 9.60
C ALA A 65 6.02 -7.45 8.36
N GLU A 66 5.46 -8.49 7.72
CA GLU A 66 6.01 -9.06 6.48
C GLU A 66 5.84 -8.12 5.26
N LEU A 67 4.79 -7.29 5.25
CA LEU A 67 4.50 -6.35 4.16
C LEU A 67 5.45 -5.14 4.17
N LYS A 68 5.82 -4.65 5.35
CA LYS A 68 6.65 -3.44 5.55
C LYS A 68 7.91 -3.39 4.66
N PRO A 69 8.80 -4.39 4.64
CA PRO A 69 9.99 -4.34 3.79
C PRO A 69 9.65 -4.30 2.29
N MET A 70 8.56 -4.94 1.87
CA MET A 70 8.11 -4.90 0.47
C MET A 70 7.56 -3.53 0.08
N SER A 71 6.86 -2.85 1.00
CA SER A 71 6.39 -1.47 0.80
C SER A 71 7.57 -0.49 0.67
N GLN A 72 8.62 -0.66 1.48
CA GLN A 72 9.84 0.14 1.36
C GLN A 72 10.57 -0.10 0.02
N GLN A 73 10.67 -1.37 -0.42
CA GLN A 73 11.23 -1.70 -1.73
C GLN A 73 10.42 -1.10 -2.88
N ARG A 74 9.09 -1.12 -2.76
CA ARG A 74 8.21 -0.49 -3.75
C ARG A 74 8.47 1.01 -3.87
N ILE A 75 8.56 1.73 -2.75
CA ILE A 75 8.84 3.18 -2.76
C ILE A 75 10.19 3.45 -3.42
N LYS A 76 11.24 2.70 -3.06
CA LYS A 76 12.57 2.84 -3.67
C LYS A 76 12.57 2.56 -5.17
N PHE A 77 11.81 1.54 -5.61
CA PHE A 77 11.63 1.27 -7.04
C PHE A 77 10.99 2.46 -7.75
N LEU A 78 9.90 3.03 -7.22
CA LEU A 78 9.24 4.19 -7.84
C LEU A 78 10.14 5.43 -7.84
N GLN A 79 10.92 5.65 -6.78
CA GLN A 79 11.95 6.70 -6.73
C GLN A 79 13.01 6.50 -7.82
N SER A 80 13.49 5.27 -8.02
CA SER A 80 14.47 5.00 -9.09
C SER A 80 13.91 5.28 -10.49
N ILE A 81 12.62 5.08 -10.71
CA ILE A 81 11.98 5.47 -11.98
C ILE A 81 11.92 6.99 -12.12
N ALA A 82 11.52 7.70 -11.06
CA ALA A 82 11.40 9.16 -11.08
C ALA A 82 12.74 9.90 -11.22
N GLU A 83 13.81 9.39 -10.60
CA GLU A 83 15.13 10.06 -10.61
C GLU A 83 15.89 9.86 -11.93
N ASN A 84 15.52 8.85 -12.72
CA ASN A 84 16.27 8.43 -13.91
C ASN A 84 15.49 8.58 -15.23
N GLU A 85 14.54 9.52 -15.30
CA GLU A 85 13.83 9.90 -16.54
C GLU A 85 14.79 10.05 -17.73
N GLY A 86 14.85 9.03 -18.61
CA GLY A 86 15.69 9.03 -19.81
C GLY A 86 17.20 8.87 -19.58
N LYS A 87 17.64 8.49 -18.38
CA LYS A 87 19.08 8.36 -18.04
C LYS A 87 19.57 6.92 -17.88
N MET A 88 18.66 5.95 -17.80
CA MET A 88 19.02 4.54 -17.71
C MET A 88 19.37 3.97 -19.08
N THR A 89 20.41 3.14 -19.13
CA THR A 89 20.63 2.23 -20.26
C THR A 89 19.50 1.18 -20.36
N GLU A 90 19.35 0.53 -21.51
CA GLU A 90 18.37 -0.55 -21.69
C GLU A 90 18.52 -1.67 -20.65
N GLU A 91 19.76 -2.05 -20.33
CA GLU A 91 20.06 -3.09 -19.34
C GLU A 91 19.64 -2.66 -17.92
N GLU A 92 19.92 -1.42 -17.54
CA GLU A 92 19.51 -0.86 -16.25
C GLU A 92 18.00 -0.75 -16.14
N LEU A 93 17.34 -0.37 -17.23
CA LEU A 93 15.89 -0.27 -17.29
C LEU A 93 15.24 -1.65 -17.13
N ASP A 94 15.67 -2.67 -17.88
CA ASP A 94 15.14 -4.03 -17.73
C ASP A 94 15.34 -4.52 -16.29
N LYS A 95 16.55 -4.37 -15.73
CA LYS A 95 16.83 -4.77 -14.36
C LYS A 95 15.92 -4.08 -13.35
N THR A 96 15.63 -2.78 -13.55
CA THR A 96 14.74 -2.00 -12.68
C THR A 96 13.30 -2.51 -12.78
N ILE A 97 12.79 -2.75 -13.99
CA ILE A 97 11.45 -3.30 -14.21
C ILE A 97 11.33 -4.72 -13.62
N GLN A 98 12.35 -5.57 -13.78
CA GLN A 98 12.39 -6.90 -13.17
C GLN A 98 12.32 -6.85 -11.63
N GLN A 99 12.90 -5.83 -10.99
CA GLN A 99 12.74 -5.60 -9.56
C GLN A 99 11.29 -5.26 -9.20
N GLY A 100 10.66 -4.34 -9.94
CA GLY A 100 9.24 -4.00 -9.77
C GLY A 100 8.31 -5.21 -9.90
N ILE A 101 8.55 -6.07 -10.89
CA ILE A 101 7.82 -7.33 -11.09
C ILE A 101 8.01 -8.26 -9.88
N LYS A 102 9.24 -8.44 -9.39
CA LYS A 102 9.54 -9.29 -8.22
C LYS A 102 8.83 -8.78 -6.96
N ILE A 103 8.83 -7.47 -6.72
CA ILE A 103 8.13 -6.85 -5.58
C ILE A 103 6.63 -7.14 -5.67
N THR A 104 6.03 -6.93 -6.84
CA THR A 104 4.60 -7.17 -7.07
C THR A 104 4.23 -8.64 -6.82
N LYS A 105 5.00 -9.58 -7.36
CA LYS A 105 4.78 -11.03 -7.12
C LYS A 105 4.86 -11.38 -5.63
N LYS A 106 5.85 -10.86 -4.91
CA LYS A 106 5.99 -11.10 -3.46
C LYS A 106 4.79 -10.59 -2.67
N ARG A 107 4.31 -9.37 -2.96
CA ARG A 107 3.14 -8.78 -2.30
C ARG A 107 1.87 -9.59 -2.56
N THR A 108 1.63 -10.00 -3.80
CA THR A 108 0.47 -10.83 -4.16
C THR A 108 0.51 -12.18 -3.45
N SER A 109 1.67 -12.84 -3.43
CA SER A 109 1.86 -14.10 -2.72
C SER A 109 1.65 -13.96 -1.21
N LEU A 110 2.12 -12.85 -0.62
CA LEU A 110 1.92 -12.54 0.80
C LEU A 110 0.43 -12.41 1.13
N ARG A 111 -0.31 -11.61 0.36
CA ARG A 111 -1.76 -11.44 0.53
C ARG A 111 -2.51 -12.77 0.42
N ALA A 112 -2.12 -13.62 -0.54
CA ALA A 112 -2.69 -14.96 -0.67
C ALA A 112 -2.36 -15.90 0.51
N LYS A 113 -1.12 -15.83 1.04
CA LYS A 113 -0.70 -16.56 2.25
C LYS A 113 -1.59 -16.18 3.44
N TYR A 114 -1.79 -14.89 3.69
CA TYR A 114 -2.57 -14.41 4.83
C TYR A 114 -4.07 -14.62 4.68
N TYR A 115 -4.61 -14.49 3.47
CA TYR A 115 -5.98 -14.93 3.18
C TYR A 115 -6.21 -16.41 3.55
N LYS A 116 -5.30 -17.31 3.17
CA LYS A 116 -5.41 -18.74 3.51
C LYS A 116 -5.34 -18.97 5.03
N GLN A 117 -4.46 -18.25 5.74
CA GLN A 117 -4.34 -18.35 7.20
C GLN A 117 -5.62 -17.88 7.90
N MET A 118 -6.13 -16.70 7.53
CA MET A 118 -7.39 -16.19 8.07
C MET A 118 -8.55 -17.14 7.76
N LYS A 119 -8.65 -17.66 6.53
CA LYS A 119 -9.70 -18.62 6.16
C LYS A 119 -9.68 -19.85 7.04
N LYS A 120 -8.49 -20.36 7.37
CA LYS A 120 -8.32 -21.54 8.22
C LYS A 120 -8.72 -21.30 9.68
N LYS A 121 -8.47 -20.09 10.20
CA LYS A 121 -8.66 -19.76 11.64
C LYS A 121 -10.00 -19.08 11.95
N LEU A 122 -10.53 -18.31 11.01
CA LEU A 122 -11.65 -17.37 11.18
C LEU A 122 -12.76 -17.61 10.15
N GLY A 123 -12.60 -18.61 9.27
CA GLY A 123 -13.58 -18.94 8.24
C GLY A 123 -13.55 -18.03 7.02
N ILE A 124 -14.40 -18.38 6.04
CA ILE A 124 -14.40 -17.75 4.72
C ILE A 124 -14.89 -16.29 4.74
N LYS A 125 -15.84 -15.95 5.62
CA LYS A 125 -16.41 -14.59 5.71
C LYS A 125 -15.32 -13.56 6.04
N VAL A 126 -14.64 -13.75 7.17
CA VAL A 126 -13.57 -12.88 7.65
C VAL A 126 -12.42 -12.79 6.65
N ALA A 127 -11.99 -13.93 6.11
CA ALA A 127 -10.92 -13.97 5.12
C ALA A 127 -11.26 -13.19 3.83
N SER A 128 -12.51 -13.27 3.37
CA SER A 128 -12.97 -12.56 2.18
C SER A 128 -13.07 -11.05 2.42
N GLN A 129 -13.54 -10.63 3.60
CA GLN A 129 -13.55 -9.22 4.01
C GLN A 129 -12.13 -8.66 4.06
N PHE A 130 -11.20 -9.39 4.69
CA PHE A 130 -9.78 -9.00 4.68
C PHE A 130 -9.27 -8.80 3.26
N TYR A 131 -9.47 -9.80 2.39
CA TYR A 131 -9.01 -9.73 1.02
C TYR A 131 -9.60 -8.51 0.32
N GLN A 132 -10.92 -8.29 0.38
CA GLN A 132 -11.57 -7.15 -0.25
C GLN A 132 -11.02 -5.81 0.25
N ILE A 133 -10.95 -5.61 1.57
CA ILE A 133 -10.53 -4.36 2.21
C ILE A 133 -9.05 -4.07 1.91
N ASP A 134 -8.15 -5.05 2.06
CA ASP A 134 -6.73 -4.92 1.73
C ASP A 134 -6.53 -4.53 0.25
N GLY A 135 -7.34 -5.12 -0.64
CA GLY A 135 -7.32 -4.79 -2.06
C GLY A 135 -7.71 -3.34 -2.34
N TYR A 136 -8.78 -2.87 -1.69
CA TYR A 136 -9.25 -1.48 -1.79
C TYR A 136 -8.17 -0.49 -1.33
N ILE A 137 -7.58 -0.74 -0.16
CA ILE A 137 -6.51 0.10 0.40
C ILE A 137 -5.28 0.11 -0.52
N ASN A 138 -4.85 -1.07 -0.99
CA ASN A 138 -3.69 -1.17 -1.88
C ASN A 138 -3.95 -0.46 -3.22
N ALA A 139 -5.17 -0.50 -3.76
CA ALA A 139 -5.52 0.23 -4.98
C ALA A 139 -5.39 1.74 -4.76
N HIS A 140 -5.92 2.25 -3.65
CA HIS A 140 -5.86 3.68 -3.33
C HIS A 140 -4.41 4.16 -3.15
N ILE A 141 -3.63 3.47 -2.30
CA ILE A 141 -2.19 3.78 -2.11
C ILE A 141 -1.44 3.71 -3.44
N SER A 142 -1.79 2.74 -4.30
CA SER A 142 -1.14 2.61 -5.59
C SER A 142 -1.43 3.78 -6.51
N ALA A 143 -2.67 4.27 -6.56
CA ALA A 143 -3.00 5.45 -7.33
C ALA A 143 -2.20 6.67 -6.85
N SER A 144 -2.21 6.93 -5.54
CA SER A 144 -1.47 8.06 -4.94
C SER A 144 0.04 8.00 -5.20
N LEU A 145 0.63 6.79 -5.18
CA LEU A 145 2.06 6.63 -5.46
C LEU A 145 2.43 6.85 -6.94
N HIS A 146 1.50 6.67 -7.88
CA HIS A 146 1.78 6.85 -9.32
C HIS A 146 1.37 8.21 -9.85
N GLU A 147 0.54 8.97 -9.13
CA GLU A 147 0.03 10.28 -9.57
C GLU A 147 1.14 11.29 -9.92
N GLY A 148 2.28 11.22 -9.23
CA GLY A 148 3.44 12.08 -9.48
C GLY A 148 4.58 11.41 -10.25
N LEU A 149 4.39 10.22 -10.82
CA LEU A 149 5.46 9.51 -11.52
C LEU A 149 5.47 9.82 -13.01
N PRO A 150 6.65 10.10 -13.59
CA PRO A 150 6.80 10.21 -15.03
C PRO A 150 6.50 8.88 -15.71
N LEU A 151 5.96 8.95 -16.92
CA LEU A 151 5.90 7.79 -17.79
C LEU A 151 7.26 7.59 -18.44
N ILE A 152 7.65 6.34 -18.63
CA ILE A 152 8.77 6.00 -19.49
C ILE A 152 8.28 6.18 -20.93
N ILE A 153 8.62 7.32 -21.53
CA ILE A 153 8.29 7.65 -22.92
C ILE A 153 9.47 7.21 -23.79
N PRO A 154 9.23 6.63 -24.98
CA PRO A 154 10.31 6.36 -25.94
C PRO A 154 11.08 7.66 -26.24
N THR A 155 12.41 7.62 -26.19
CA THR A 155 13.22 8.69 -26.79
C THR A 155 13.12 8.55 -28.31
N GLU A 156 12.76 9.62 -29.03
CA GLU A 156 12.91 9.64 -30.49
C GLU A 156 14.39 9.51 -30.82
N ASP A 157 14.76 8.47 -31.57
CA ASP A 157 16.07 8.32 -32.21
C ASP A 157 16.22 9.30 -33.39
#